data_AF-A0A1G7JE53-F1
#
_entry.id   AF-A0A1G7JE53-F1
#
_cell.length_a   1.000
_cell.length_b   1.000
_cell.length_c   1.000
_cell.angle_alpha   90.00
_cell.angle_beta   90.00
_cell.angle_gamma   90.00
#
_symmetry.space_group_name_H-M   'P 1'
#
loop_
_entity.id
_entity.type
_entity.pdbx_description
1 polymer ?
#
loop_
_entity_poly.entity_id
_entity_poly.type
_entity_poly.pdbx_seq_one_letter_code
_entity_poly.pdbx_strand_id
1 'polypeptide(L)'
;MKKISEQHFDRMEMMCRKFESNSKKDKLFLSEYEISKEINEMIKLIEKPSLSDFEKIEELIKSINKTEHYNGSQWYDYKIHLNALLGENGFKSSII
;
A
#
# COMPACT_ATOMS: atom_id res chain seq x y z
N MET A 1 -4.91 -19.23 -9.58
CA MET A 1 -4.83 -18.67 -8.22
C MET A 1 -6.16 -18.05 -7.90
N LYS A 2 -6.93 -18.61 -6.97
CA LYS A 2 -8.32 -18.20 -6.72
C LYS A 2 -8.37 -17.38 -5.44
N LYS A 3 -8.57 -16.07 -5.59
CA LYS A 3 -8.88 -15.10 -4.53
C LYS A 3 -7.75 -14.96 -3.50
N ILE A 4 -6.67 -14.22 -3.77
CA ILE A 4 -6.53 -12.81 -3.38
C ILE A 4 -7.64 -12.44 -2.38
N SER A 5 -7.30 -11.95 -1.20
CA SER A 5 -8.26 -11.11 -0.48
C SER A 5 -8.56 -9.88 -1.36
N GLU A 6 -9.48 -10.04 -2.30
CA GLU A 6 -10.05 -8.98 -3.13
C GLU A 6 -10.51 -7.86 -2.21
N GLN A 7 -11.02 -8.18 -1.02
CA GLN A 7 -11.37 -7.19 0.00
C GLN A 7 -10.18 -6.31 0.44
N HIS A 8 -9.08 -6.88 0.94
CA HIS A 8 -7.89 -6.10 1.31
C HIS A 8 -7.38 -5.24 0.13
N PHE A 9 -7.30 -5.81 -1.07
CA PHE A 9 -6.84 -5.05 -2.24
C PHE A 9 -7.82 -3.94 -2.67
N ASP A 10 -9.13 -4.21 -2.69
CA ASP A 10 -10.17 -3.22 -2.99
C ASP A 10 -10.18 -2.09 -1.96
N ARG A 11 -9.90 -2.40 -0.69
CA ARG A 11 -9.75 -1.39 0.36
C ARG A 11 -8.51 -0.52 0.12
N MET A 12 -7.39 -1.12 -0.27
CA MET A 12 -6.18 -0.39 -0.66
C MET A 12 -6.44 0.53 -1.87
N GLU A 13 -7.13 0.05 -2.91
CA GLU A 13 -7.53 0.86 -4.07
C GLU A 13 -8.44 2.03 -3.69
N MET A 14 -9.43 1.79 -2.82
CA MET A 14 -10.30 2.84 -2.31
C MET A 14 -9.51 3.91 -1.54
N MET A 15 -8.54 3.51 -0.71
CA MET A 15 -7.68 4.45 0.03
C MET A 15 -6.76 5.23 -0.91
N CYS A 16 -6.14 4.56 -1.90
CA CYS A 16 -5.33 5.21 -2.93
C CYS A 16 -6.10 6.34 -3.64
N ARG A 17 -7.36 6.09 -4.03
CA ARG A 17 -8.24 7.12 -4.62
C ARG A 17 -8.55 8.28 -3.66
N LYS A 18 -8.66 8.02 -2.35
CA LYS A 18 -8.83 9.09 -1.36
C LYS A 18 -7.58 9.94 -1.23
N PHE A 19 -6.39 9.32 -1.16
CA PHE A 19 -5.12 10.05 -1.16
C PHE A 19 -5.01 10.93 -2.41
N GLU A 20 -5.35 10.42 -3.60
CA GLU A 20 -5.38 11.18 -4.85
C GLU A 20 -6.34 12.38 -4.80
N SER A 21 -7.55 12.17 -4.27
CA SER A 21 -8.54 13.25 -4.18
C SER A 21 -8.07 14.34 -3.20
N ASN A 22 -7.41 13.94 -2.11
CA ASN A 22 -6.93 14.87 -1.08
C ASN A 22 -5.64 15.57 -1.48
N SER A 23 -4.76 14.92 -2.26
CA SER A 23 -3.49 15.50 -2.74
C SER A 23 -3.69 16.74 -3.62
N LYS A 24 -4.87 16.85 -4.26
CA LYS A 24 -5.28 18.05 -5.01
C LYS A 24 -5.49 19.28 -4.13
N LYS A 25 -5.68 19.10 -2.82
CA LYS A 25 -5.98 20.17 -1.85
C LYS A 25 -4.88 20.35 -0.82
N ASP A 26 -4.20 19.26 -0.44
CA ASP A 26 -3.16 19.26 0.58
C ASP A 26 -1.99 18.36 0.14
N LYS A 27 -0.80 18.96 0.07
CA LYS A 27 0.43 18.30 -0.39
C LYS A 27 0.87 17.15 0.52
N LEU A 28 0.44 17.11 1.79
CA LEU A 28 0.76 16.03 2.71
C LEU A 28 0.25 14.66 2.24
N PHE A 29 -0.80 14.64 1.41
CA PHE A 29 -1.33 13.40 0.83
C PHE A 29 -0.61 12.96 -0.44
N LEU A 30 0.27 13.79 -1.02
CA LEU A 30 0.90 13.48 -2.30
C LEU A 30 1.80 12.25 -2.19
N SER A 31 2.63 12.19 -1.15
CA SER A 31 3.52 11.06 -0.91
C SER A 31 2.74 9.75 -0.68
N GLU A 32 1.63 9.82 0.06
CA GLU A 32 0.75 8.66 0.31
C GLU A 32 0.07 8.19 -0.98
N TYR A 33 -0.35 9.11 -1.84
CA TYR A 33 -0.92 8.78 -3.14
C TYR A 33 0.11 8.11 -4.05
N GLU A 34 1.28 8.71 -4.23
CA GLU A 34 2.31 8.20 -5.14
C GLU A 34 2.76 6.80 -4.75
N ILE A 35 3.06 6.59 -3.46
CA ILE A 35 3.52 5.28 -2.96
C ILE A 35 2.41 4.24 -2.98
N SER A 36 1.18 4.60 -2.57
CA SER A 36 0.07 3.63 -2.63
C SER A 36 -0.26 3.24 -4.06
N LYS A 37 -0.18 4.17 -5.01
CA LYS A 37 -0.37 3.90 -6.43
C LYS A 37 0.68 2.93 -6.95
N GLU A 38 1.96 3.19 -6.66
CA GLU A 38 3.07 2.34 -7.08
C GLU A 38 2.93 0.91 -6.52
N ILE A 39 2.68 0.78 -5.21
CA ILE A 39 2.47 -0.54 -4.58
C ILE A 39 1.28 -1.27 -5.20
N ASN A 40 0.15 -0.58 -5.42
CA ASN A 40 -1.03 -1.21 -6.00
C ASN A 40 -0.79 -1.66 -7.45
N GLU A 41 -0.08 -0.86 -8.25
CA GLU A 41 0.32 -1.21 -9.61
C GLU A 41 1.25 -2.42 -9.63
N MET A 42 2.24 -2.47 -8.73
CA MET A 42 3.09 -3.66 -8.56
C MET A 42 2.26 -4.91 -8.27
N ILE A 43 1.35 -4.84 -7.29
CA ILE A 43 0.49 -5.98 -6.90
C ILE A 43 -0.36 -6.46 -8.08
N LYS A 44 -0.90 -5.55 -8.90
CA LYS A 44 -1.68 -5.89 -10.11
C LYS A 44 -0.86 -6.65 -11.15
N LEU A 45 0.43 -6.35 -11.25
CA LEU A 45 1.33 -6.93 -12.26
C LEU A 45 2.00 -8.23 -11.80
N ILE A 46 2.01 -8.51 -10.50
CA ILE A 46 2.60 -9.73 -9.94
C ILE A 46 1.69 -10.92 -10.19
N GLU A 47 2.03 -11.74 -11.18
CA GLU A 47 1.36 -13.04 -11.39
C GLU A 47 1.82 -14.10 -10.39
N LYS A 48 3.10 -14.06 -10.00
CA LYS A 48 3.73 -14.99 -9.06
C LYS A 48 4.64 -14.20 -8.11
N PRO A 49 4.18 -13.94 -6.88
CA PRO A 49 4.96 -13.18 -5.91
C PRO A 49 6.32 -13.81 -5.64
N SER A 50 7.38 -13.00 -5.69
CA SER A 50 8.72 -13.37 -5.27
C SER A 50 9.16 -12.59 -4.03
N LEU A 51 10.22 -13.06 -3.37
CA LEU A 51 10.81 -12.33 -2.26
C LEU A 51 11.29 -10.92 -2.67
N SER A 52 11.81 -10.79 -3.89
CA SER A 52 12.26 -9.48 -4.40
C SER A 52 11.11 -8.49 -4.57
N ASP A 53 9.92 -8.96 -4.94
CA ASP A 53 8.73 -8.10 -5.04
C ASP A 53 8.30 -7.59 -3.67
N PHE A 54 8.35 -8.47 -2.67
CA PHE A 54 8.07 -8.13 -1.28
C PHE A 54 9.08 -7.11 -0.72
N GLU A 55 10.38 -7.33 -0.93
CA GLU A 55 11.44 -6.42 -0.47
C GLU A 55 11.26 -5.00 -1.04
N LYS A 56 10.92 -4.88 -2.33
CA LYS A 56 10.62 -3.59 -2.95
C LYS A 56 9.43 -2.89 -2.31
N ILE A 57 8.33 -3.62 -2.06
CA ILE A 57 7.16 -3.08 -1.36
C ILE A 57 7.54 -2.60 0.05
N GLU A 58 8.37 -3.36 0.77
CA GLU A 58 8.82 -3.00 2.11
C GLU A 58 9.72 -1.73 2.09
N GLU A 59 10.58 -1.59 1.09
CA GLU A 59 11.42 -0.40 0.88
C GLU A 59 10.57 0.85 0.62
N LEU A 60 9.52 0.75 -0.21
CA LEU A 60 8.57 1.84 -0.45
C LEU A 60 7.88 2.29 0.83
N ILE A 61 7.43 1.34 1.66
CA ILE A 61 6.84 1.63 2.97
C ILE A 61 7.84 2.29 3.92
N LYS A 62 9.09 1.80 3.98
CA LYS A 62 10.15 2.38 4.81
C LYS A 62 10.51 3.80 4.37
N SER A 63 10.46 4.06 3.07
CA SER A 63 10.69 5.39 2.49
C SER A 63 9.64 6.38 2.98
N ILE A 64 8.36 6.06 2.82
CA ILE A 64 7.28 6.99 3.17
C ILE A 64 7.07 7.17 4.68
N ASN A 65 7.32 6.16 5.51
CA ASN A 65 7.20 6.30 6.97
C ASN A 65 8.14 7.37 7.57
N LYS A 66 9.13 7.86 6.81
CA LYS A 66 10.02 8.97 7.22
C LYS A 66 9.47 10.35 6.83
N THR A 67 8.36 10.40 6.09
CA THR A 67 7.72 11.62 5.63
C THR A 67 6.66 12.09 6.63
N GLU A 68 6.27 13.36 6.52
CA GLU A 68 5.16 13.87 7.31
C GLU A 68 3.83 13.35 6.77
N HIS A 69 2.99 12.83 7.67
CA HIS A 69 1.69 12.27 7.34
C HIS A 69 0.58 13.16 7.87
N TYR A 70 -0.47 13.35 7.08
CA TYR A 70 -1.67 14.00 7.58
C TYR A 70 -2.35 13.14 8.65
N ASN A 71 -2.64 13.73 9.81
CA ASN A 71 -3.35 13.01 10.88
C ASN A 71 -4.75 12.60 10.43
N GLY A 72 -5.00 11.29 10.40
CA GLY A 72 -6.27 10.74 9.90
C GLY A 72 -6.30 10.54 8.38
N SER A 73 -5.14 10.53 7.70
CA SER A 73 -5.07 10.25 6.27
C SER A 73 -5.60 8.87 5.87
N GLN A 74 -5.66 7.93 6.83
CA GLN A 74 -5.88 6.49 6.64
C GLN A 74 -4.63 5.73 6.14
N TRP A 75 -3.45 6.33 6.21
CA TRP A 75 -2.20 5.65 5.85
C TRP A 75 -1.91 4.41 6.71
N TYR A 76 -2.20 4.47 8.01
CA TYR A 76 -2.05 3.31 8.88
C TYR A 76 -3.01 2.16 8.49
N ASP A 77 -4.27 2.49 8.16
CA ASP A 77 -5.23 1.50 7.68
C ASP A 77 -4.77 0.86 6.36
N TYR A 78 -4.19 1.64 5.45
CA TYR A 78 -3.61 1.13 4.22
C TYR A 78 -2.52 0.08 4.50
N LYS A 79 -1.62 0.36 5.46
CA LYS A 79 -0.60 -0.59 5.90
C LYS A 79 -1.17 -1.87 6.51
N ILE A 80 -2.30 -1.80 7.23
CA ILE A 80 -3.00 -2.98 7.74
C ILE A 80 -3.45 -3.88 6.60
N HIS A 81 -4.12 -3.32 5.58
CA HIS A 81 -4.58 -4.11 4.44
C HIS A 81 -3.42 -4.67 3.62
N LEU A 82 -2.35 -3.89 3.42
CA LEU A 82 -1.15 -4.35 2.74
C LEU A 82 -0.48 -5.51 3.49
N ASN A 83 -0.28 -5.39 4.80
CA ASN A 83 0.33 -6.44 5.60
C ASN A 83 -0.50 -7.74 5.59
N ALA A 84 -1.83 -7.63 5.69
CA ALA A 84 -2.71 -8.78 5.59
C ALA A 84 -2.61 -9.46 4.22
N LEU A 85 -2.63 -8.67 3.13
CA LEU A 85 -2.46 -9.17 1.77
C LEU A 85 -1.12 -9.91 1.60
N LEU A 86 -0.02 -9.35 2.11
CA LEU A 86 1.30 -9.99 2.02
C LEU A 86 1.39 -11.26 2.87
N GLY A 87 0.81 -11.24 4.08
CA GLY A 87 0.73 -12.40 4.98
C GLY A 87 -0.02 -13.57 4.37
N GLU A 88 -1.16 -13.32 3.71
CA GLU A 88 -1.92 -14.33 2.98
C GLU A 88 -1.13 -14.94 1.80
N ASN A 89 -0.16 -14.20 1.26
CA ASN A 89 0.73 -14.67 0.20
C ASN A 89 2.02 -15.32 0.73
N GLY A 90 2.09 -15.62 2.03
CA GLY A 90 3.22 -16.32 2.64
C GLY A 90 4.39 -15.43 3.03
N PHE A 91 4.26 -14.10 2.91
CA PHE A 91 5.28 -13.15 3.32
C PHE A 91 4.95 -12.60 4.71
N LYS A 92 5.80 -12.92 5.70
CA LYS A 92 5.71 -12.28 7.01
C LYS A 92 6.33 -10.88 6.91
N SER A 93 5.50 -9.84 6.94
CA SER A 93 5.97 -8.46 6.91
C SER A 93 6.05 -7.83 8.30
N SER A 94 7.02 -6.93 8.45
CA SER A 94 7.20 -6.01 9.58
C SER A 94 6.73 -4.58 9.23
N ILE A 95 5.76 -4.46 8.31
CA ILE A 95 5.21 -3.16 7.86
C ILE A 95 4.45 -2.42 8.96
N ILE A 96 3.91 -3.16 9.94
CA ILE A 96 3.17 -2.65 11.11
C ILE A 96 4.02 -2.78 12.36
#